data_AF-A0A0D6ASQ1-F1
#
_entry.id   AF-A0A0D6ASQ1-F1
#
_cell.length_a   1.000
_cell.length_b   1.000
_cell.length_c   1.000
_cell.angle_alpha   90.00
_cell.angle_beta   90.00
_cell.angle_gamma   90.00
#
_symmetry.space_group_name_H-M   'P 1'
#
loop_
_entity.id
_entity.type
_entity.pdbx_description
1 polymer ?
#
loop_
_entity_poly.entity_id
_entity_poly.type
_entity_poly.pdbx_seq_one_letter_code
_entity_poly.pdbx_strand_id
1 'polypeptide(L)'
;MITGQKPVVTRAKKAIAGFKVRQGMPVGAMVTLRSDKMYSFLERLISLALPRIRDFRGVSPKSFDGRGNYSLGVKEQLIFPEISYDTIEQIRGFDISIITTANTDEEGRALLKEMGMPFRDK
;
A
#
# COMPACT_ATOMS: atom_id res chain seq x y z
N MET A 1 7.43 2.25 12.37
CA MET A 1 8.57 1.60 11.68
C MET A 1 8.47 1.81 10.18
N ILE A 2 7.55 1.15 9.47
CA ILE A 2 7.40 1.28 8.01
C ILE A 2 7.14 2.73 7.54
N THR A 3 6.08 3.37 8.02
CA THR A 3 5.64 4.69 7.52
C THR A 3 6.22 5.89 8.27
N GLY A 4 6.94 5.66 9.38
CA GLY A 4 7.38 6.75 10.27
C GLY A 4 6.24 7.56 10.93
N GLN A 5 4.98 7.10 10.84
CA GLN A 5 3.81 7.79 11.37
C GLN A 5 2.93 6.82 12.16
N LYS A 6 2.44 7.26 13.32
CA LYS A 6 1.51 6.47 14.14
C LYS A 6 0.18 6.27 13.37
N PRO A 7 -0.29 5.02 13.22
CA PRO A 7 -1.54 4.75 12.54
C PRO A 7 -2.75 5.17 13.36
N VAL A 8 -3.85 5.43 12.65
CA VAL A 8 -5.18 5.60 13.22
C VAL A 8 -5.88 4.24 13.24
N VAL A 9 -6.45 3.87 14.38
CA VAL A 9 -7.27 2.66 14.50
C VAL A 9 -8.61 2.91 13.82
N THR A 10 -8.93 2.11 12.80
CA THR A 10 -10.23 2.18 12.12
C THR A 10 -11.25 1.38 12.92
N ARG A 11 -12.41 1.99 13.17
CA ARG A 11 -13.50 1.39 13.94
C ARG A 11 -14.67 1.08 13.04
N ALA A 12 -15.34 -0.05 13.30
CA ALA A 12 -16.51 -0.46 12.56
C ALA A 12 -17.66 0.55 12.72
N LYS A 13 -18.20 1.03 11.60
CA LYS A 13 -19.36 1.95 11.59
C LYS A 13 -20.69 1.23 11.83
N LYS A 14 -20.77 -0.05 11.44
CA LYS A 14 -21.99 -0.88 11.53
C LYS A 14 -21.67 -2.19 12.23
N ALA A 15 -22.66 -2.74 12.91
CA ALA A 15 -22.59 -4.11 13.43
C ALA A 15 -22.97 -5.10 12.33
N ILE A 16 -22.20 -6.17 12.17
CA ILE A 16 -22.44 -7.23 11.20
C ILE A 16 -22.21 -8.58 11.89
N ALA A 17 -23.30 -9.28 12.20
CA ALA A 17 -23.27 -10.51 12.98
C ALA A 17 -22.45 -11.63 12.29
N GLY A 18 -22.55 -11.75 10.96
CA GLY A 18 -21.81 -12.76 10.19
C GLY A 18 -20.28 -12.64 10.30
N PHE A 19 -19.76 -11.42 10.51
CA PHE A 19 -18.35 -11.19 10.75
C PHE A 19 -18.00 -11.06 12.25
N LYS A 20 -18.98 -11.27 13.14
CA LYS A 20 -18.87 -11.06 14.58
C LYS A 20 -18.38 -9.64 14.96
N VAL A 21 -18.68 -8.65 14.11
CA VAL A 21 -18.26 -7.26 14.30
C VAL A 21 -19.37 -6.45 14.98
N ARG A 22 -19.01 -5.70 16.01
CA ARG A 22 -19.89 -4.73 16.69
C ARG A 22 -19.53 -3.30 16.29
N GLN A 23 -20.50 -2.39 16.34
CA GLN A 23 -20.25 -0.96 16.10
C GLN A 23 -19.21 -0.43 17.10
N GLY A 24 -18.25 0.36 16.61
CA GLY A 24 -17.15 0.92 17.40
C GLY A 24 -15.97 -0.02 17.64
N MET A 25 -16.10 -1.30 17.32
CA MET A 25 -15.02 -2.28 17.46
C MET A 25 -13.82 -1.93 16.57
N PRO A 26 -12.57 -2.03 17.05
CA PRO A 26 -11.40 -1.84 16.20
C PRO A 26 -11.31 -2.97 15.17
N VAL A 27 -11.21 -2.61 13.89
CA VAL A 27 -11.17 -3.57 12.76
C VAL A 27 -9.90 -3.48 11.93
N GLY A 28 -9.15 -2.39 12.04
CA GLY A 28 -7.91 -2.23 11.30
C GLY A 28 -7.12 -1.01 11.73
N ALA A 29 -6.08 -0.72 10.96
CA ALA A 29 -5.21 0.42 11.13
C ALA A 29 -5.00 1.08 9.77
N MET A 30 -4.99 2.41 9.72
CA MET A 30 -4.71 3.16 8.50
C MET A 30 -3.75 4.31 8.77
N VAL A 31 -2.98 4.68 7.74
CA VAL A 31 -2.12 5.86 7.73
C VAL A 31 -2.39 6.59 6.44
N THR A 32 -2.49 7.92 6.52
CA THR A 32 -2.42 8.80 5.35
C THR A 32 -1.11 9.55 5.40
N LEU A 33 -0.30 9.39 4.36
CA LEU A 33 0.95 10.11 4.16
C LEU A 33 0.71 11.25 3.18
N ARG A 34 1.30 12.42 3.47
CA ARG A 34 1.21 13.62 2.63
C ARG A 34 2.58 14.29 2.55
N SER A 35 2.80 15.08 1.50
CA SER A 35 4.03 15.85 1.27
C SER A 35 5.28 14.96 1.36
N ASP A 36 6.35 15.41 1.98
CA ASP A 36 7.65 14.73 2.02
C ASP A 36 7.58 13.28 2.53
N LYS A 37 6.72 13.01 3.53
CA LYS A 37 6.55 11.65 4.05
C LYS A 37 5.97 10.69 3.02
N MET A 38 5.09 11.20 2.14
CA MET A 38 4.51 10.41 1.06
C MET A 38 5.59 10.06 0.04
N TYR A 39 6.36 11.05 -0.43
CA TYR A 39 7.41 10.83 -1.42
C TYR A 39 8.52 9.91 -0.88
N SER A 40 8.97 10.12 0.36
CA SER A 40 9.95 9.25 1.00
C SER A 40 9.46 7.81 1.20
N PHE A 41 8.17 7.61 1.50
CA PHE A 41 7.60 6.27 1.54
C PHE A 41 7.51 5.62 0.16
N LEU A 42 7.10 6.39 -0.86
CA LEU A 42 6.99 5.90 -2.24
C LEU A 42 8.36 5.49 -2.80
N GLU A 43 9.39 6.31 -2.58
CA GLU A 43 10.77 5.99 -2.96
C GLU A 43 11.26 4.70 -2.29
N ARG A 44 11.08 4.56 -0.97
CA ARG A 44 11.43 3.32 -0.25
C ARG A 44 10.62 2.11 -0.73
N LEU A 45 9.34 2.30 -1.04
CA LEU A 45 8.49 1.25 -1.59
C LEU A 45 9.07 0.74 -2.92
N ILE A 46 9.37 1.67 -3.84
CA ILE A 46 9.84 1.37 -5.19
C ILE A 46 11.26 0.77 -5.17
N SER A 47 12.20 1.43 -4.47
CA SER A 47 13.62 1.09 -4.57
C SER A 47 14.07 0.02 -3.58
N LEU A 48 13.39 -0.13 -2.43
CA LEU A 48 13.81 -1.07 -1.39
C LEU A 48 12.83 -2.23 -1.19
N ALA A 49 11.52 -1.95 -1.13
CA ALA A 49 10.55 -2.97 -0.74
C ALA A 49 10.11 -3.88 -1.89
N LEU A 50 9.68 -3.32 -3.03
CA LEU A 50 9.19 -4.10 -4.17
C LEU A 50 10.22 -5.10 -4.73
N PRO A 51 11.51 -4.75 -4.90
CA PRO A 51 12.51 -5.70 -5.40
C PRO A 51 12.76 -6.90 -4.48
N ARG A 52 12.40 -6.80 -3.19
CA ARG A 52 12.53 -7.89 -2.21
C ARG A 52 11.38 -8.89 -2.25
N ILE A 53 10.35 -8.64 -3.06
CA ILE A 53 9.29 -9.62 -3.30
C ILE A 53 9.90 -10.82 -4.04
N ARG A 54 9.66 -12.03 -3.53
CA ARG A 54 10.11 -13.26 -4.20
C ARG A 54 9.48 -13.38 -5.58
N ASP A 55 10.29 -13.71 -6.59
CA ASP A 55 9.89 -13.82 -7.99
C ASP A 55 9.21 -12.54 -8.54
N PHE A 56 9.69 -11.37 -8.12
CA PHE A 56 9.14 -10.10 -8.54
C PHE A 56 9.30 -9.88 -10.06
N ARG A 57 8.17 -9.75 -10.77
CA ARG A 57 8.12 -9.46 -12.22
C ARG A 57 7.60 -8.06 -12.51
N GLY A 58 7.54 -7.20 -11.51
CA GLY A 58 6.85 -5.92 -11.59
C GLY A 58 5.39 -5.97 -11.14
N VAL A 59 4.83 -4.80 -10.86
CA VAL A 59 3.46 -4.60 -10.42
C VAL A 59 2.50 -4.57 -11.62
N SER A 60 1.25 -4.98 -11.41
CA SER A 60 0.25 -5.00 -12.48
C SER A 60 -0.09 -3.57 -12.94
N PRO A 61 -0.05 -3.26 -14.25
CA PRO A 61 -0.52 -1.97 -14.76
C PRO A 61 -2.06 -1.89 -14.84
N LYS A 62 -2.79 -2.94 -14.44
CA LYS A 62 -4.26 -3.01 -14.51
C LYS A 62 -4.96 -2.60 -13.21
N SER A 63 -4.22 -2.25 -12.15
CA SER A 63 -4.79 -1.92 -10.84
C SER A 63 -5.16 -0.45 -10.68
N PHE A 64 -5.39 0.25 -11.79
CA PHE A 64 -5.92 1.61 -11.79
C PHE A 64 -7.46 1.57 -11.73
N ASP A 65 -8.06 2.64 -11.19
CA ASP A 65 -9.50 2.74 -10.93
C ASP A 65 -10.31 3.44 -12.05
N GLY A 66 -9.69 3.75 -13.19
CA GLY A 66 -10.29 4.53 -14.27
C GLY A 66 -10.12 6.04 -14.11
N ARG A 67 -9.57 6.51 -12.99
CA ARG A 67 -9.33 7.93 -12.67
C ARG A 67 -7.88 8.19 -12.27
N GLY A 68 -6.95 7.35 -12.72
CA GLY A 68 -5.53 7.55 -12.47
C GLY A 68 -5.07 7.27 -11.04
N ASN A 69 -5.91 6.71 -10.16
CA ASN A 69 -5.47 6.25 -8.85
C ASN A 69 -5.03 4.79 -8.93
N TYR A 70 -3.94 4.46 -8.26
CA TYR A 70 -3.36 3.13 -8.30
C TYR A 70 -3.47 2.42 -6.95
N SER A 71 -3.91 1.16 -6.95
CA SER A 71 -3.94 0.33 -5.75
C SER A 71 -3.05 -0.90 -5.88
N LEU A 72 -2.30 -1.18 -4.81
CA LEU A 72 -1.38 -2.30 -4.71
C LEU A 72 -1.61 -3.06 -3.40
N GLY A 73 -1.88 -4.35 -3.50
CA GLY A 73 -1.91 -5.25 -2.35
C GLY A 73 -0.53 -5.84 -2.08
N VAL A 74 -0.05 -5.70 -0.84
CA VAL A 74 1.17 -6.33 -0.33
C VAL A 74 0.76 -7.51 0.55
N LYS A 75 1.26 -8.70 0.23
CA LYS A 75 0.91 -9.92 0.97
C LYS A 75 1.61 -10.02 2.33
N GLU A 76 2.82 -9.50 2.42
CA GLU A 76 3.69 -9.69 3.58
C GLU A 76 4.43 -8.39 3.91
N GLN A 77 4.41 -7.99 5.17
CA GLN A 77 5.12 -6.80 5.65
C GLN A 77 6.66 -6.95 5.64
N LEU A 78 7.17 -8.18 5.51
CA LEU A 78 8.60 -8.53 5.54
C LEU A 78 9.40 -7.95 4.36
N ILE A 79 8.72 -7.47 3.32
CA ILE A 79 9.38 -6.82 2.19
C ILE A 79 10.10 -5.52 2.61
N PHE A 80 9.69 -4.91 3.72
CA PHE A 80 10.32 -3.71 4.27
C PHE A 80 11.54 -4.08 5.13
N PRO A 81 12.74 -3.54 4.84
CA PRO A 81 13.97 -3.89 5.57
C PRO A 81 13.94 -3.47 7.04
N GLU A 82 13.08 -2.51 7.39
CA GLU A 82 12.91 -2.08 8.76
C GLU A 82 12.22 -3.14 9.64
N ILE A 83 11.53 -4.14 9.05
CA ILE A 83 10.87 -5.22 9.78
C ILE A 83 11.84 -6.39 9.98
N SER A 84 12.13 -6.71 11.24
CA SER A 84 12.86 -7.93 11.60
C SER A 84 11.92 -9.12 11.71
N TYR A 85 12.35 -10.27 11.16
CA TYR A 85 11.61 -11.53 11.23
C TYR A 85 11.35 -11.95 12.68
N ASP A 86 12.33 -11.77 13.57
CA ASP A 86 12.23 -12.20 14.97
C ASP A 86 11.24 -11.37 15.80
N THR A 87 10.83 -10.21 15.28
CA THR A 87 9.92 -9.27 15.96
C THR A 87 8.46 -9.45 15.56
N ILE A 88 8.16 -10.31 14.58
CA ILE A 88 6.79 -10.49 14.08
C ILE A 88 6.19 -11.79 14.61
N GLU A 89 5.01 -11.70 15.21
CA GLU A 89 4.24 -12.89 15.62
C GLU A 89 3.52 -13.55 14.44
N GLN A 90 3.07 -12.75 13.47
CA GLN A 90 2.28 -13.20 12.33
C GLN A 90 2.56 -12.35 11.09
N ILE A 91 2.54 -13.01 9.93
CA ILE A 91 2.57 -12.35 8.63
C ILE A 91 1.23 -11.66 8.38
N ARG A 92 1.27 -10.38 8.03
CA ARG A 92 0.13 -9.53 7.75
C ARG A 92 0.35 -8.80 6.44
N GLY A 93 -0.59 -8.95 5.53
CA GLY A 93 -0.67 -8.12 4.34
C GLY A 93 -1.33 -6.78 4.62
N PHE A 94 -1.21 -5.87 3.66
CA PHE A 94 -1.91 -4.59 3.65
C PHE A 94 -2.00 -4.03 2.24
N ASP A 95 -2.93 -3.10 2.05
CA ASP A 95 -3.13 -2.40 0.78
C ASP A 95 -2.54 -1.00 0.82
N ILE A 96 -2.00 -0.58 -0.31
CA ILE A 96 -1.46 0.76 -0.56
C ILE A 96 -2.26 1.37 -1.69
N SER A 97 -2.83 2.55 -1.48
CA SER A 97 -3.51 3.33 -2.52
C SER A 97 -2.75 4.63 -2.75
N ILE A 98 -2.33 4.86 -4.00
CA ILE A 98 -1.67 6.07 -4.46
C ILE A 98 -2.70 6.91 -5.19
N ILE A 99 -3.02 8.06 -4.61
CA ILE A 99 -4.04 8.98 -5.12
C ILE A 99 -3.35 10.09 -5.90
N THR A 100 -3.83 10.35 -7.10
CA THR A 100 -3.25 11.36 -8.00
C THR A 100 -4.31 12.36 -8.45
N THR A 101 -3.86 13.42 -9.13
CA THR A 101 -4.74 14.40 -9.79
C THR A 101 -4.96 14.07 -11.27
N ALA A 102 -4.46 12.93 -11.75
CA ALA A 102 -4.67 12.48 -13.11
C ALA A 102 -6.16 12.23 -13.36
N ASN A 103 -6.62 12.43 -14.59
CA ASN A 103 -8.02 12.17 -14.95
C ASN A 103 -8.19 10.80 -15.62
N THR A 104 -7.10 10.23 -16.11
CA THR A 104 -7.09 8.94 -16.82
C THR A 104 -6.02 8.00 -16.26
N ASP A 105 -6.23 6.71 -16.47
CA ASP A 105 -5.25 5.68 -16.08
C ASP A 105 -3.94 5.79 -16.87
N GLU A 106 -4.01 6.33 -18.09
CA GLU A 106 -2.83 6.53 -18.94
C GLU A 106 -1.91 7.60 -18.34
N GLU A 107 -2.48 8.74 -17.93
CA GLU A 107 -1.77 9.80 -17.22
C GLU A 107 -1.21 9.30 -15.88
N GLY A 108 -2.04 8.64 -15.07
CA GLY A 108 -1.62 8.12 -13.77
C GLY A 108 -0.50 7.07 -13.89
N ARG A 109 -0.59 6.20 -14.90
CA ARG A 109 0.45 5.21 -15.19
C ARG A 109 1.72 5.84 -15.71
N ALA A 110 1.63 6.83 -16.61
CA ALA A 110 2.79 7.55 -17.10
C ALA A 110 3.53 8.25 -15.94
N LEU A 111 2.80 8.95 -15.06
CA LEU A 111 3.36 9.58 -13.87
C LEU A 111 4.11 8.57 -12.98
N LEU A 112 3.44 7.47 -12.59
CA LEU A 112 4.08 6.48 -11.72
C LEU A 112 5.27 5.80 -12.40
N LYS A 113 5.22 5.59 -13.72
CA LYS A 113 6.33 5.03 -14.48
C LYS A 113 7.56 5.94 -14.46
N GLU A 114 7.37 7.25 -14.68
CA GLU A 114 8.45 8.24 -14.60
C GLU A 114 9.00 8.39 -13.16
N MET A 115 8.16 8.16 -12.14
CA MET A 115 8.61 8.07 -10.75
C MET A 115 9.35 6.76 -10.40
N GLY A 116 9.55 5.86 -11.37
CA GLY A 116 10.31 4.63 -11.22
C GLY A 116 9.48 3.41 -10.81
N MET A 117 8.15 3.47 -10.84
CA MET A 117 7.30 2.33 -10.48
C MET A 117 7.54 1.16 -11.46
N PRO A 118 7.94 -0.02 -10.97
CA PRO A 118 8.31 -1.15 -11.82
C PRO A 118 7.07 -1.89 -12.31
N PHE A 119 6.38 -1.36 -13.32
CA PHE A 119 5.26 -2.07 -13.95
C PHE A 119 5.76 -3.30 -14.71
N ARG A 120 5.01 -4.39 -14.64
CA ARG A 120 5.28 -5.58 -15.46
C ARG A 120 5.07 -5.25 -16.94
N ASP A 121 6.08 -5.53 -17.76
CA ASP A 121 5.95 -5.46 -19.22
C ASP A 121 4.88 -6.45 -19.71
N LYS A 122 4.23 -6.12 -20.84
CA LYS A 122 3.17 -6.94 -21.42
C LYS A 122 3.67 -8.33 -21.80
#